data_AF-A0A650CBF6-F1
#
_entry.id   AF-A0A650CBF6-F1
#
_cell.length_a   1.000
_cell.length_b   1.000
_cell.length_c   1.000
_cell.angle_alpha   90.00
_cell.angle_beta   90.00
_cell.angle_gamma   90.00
#
_symmetry.space_group_name_H-M   'P 1'
#
loop_
_entity.id
_entity.type
_entity.pdbx_description
1 polymer ?
#
loop_
_entity_poly.entity_id
_entity_poly.type
_entity_poly.pdbx_seq_one_letter_code
_entity_poly.pdbx_strand_id
1 'polypeptide(L)'
;EAASLDEWLYNGGPYELIVLHFLLGVCCYIGREWELSYRLGMRPWISVAFTAPVAAAAAVFLVYPIGQGSFSDGMPLGISGTFNFMLVFQAEHNILMHPFHQLGVAGVFGGSLFSAMHGSLVTSSLIRETTENESANNGYK
;
A
#
# COMPACT_ATOMS: atom_id res chain seq x y z
N GLU A 1 21.28 6.46 18.54
CA GLU A 1 21.82 7.79 18.90
C GLU A 1 23.26 7.90 18.42
N ALA A 2 23.66 9.08 17.98
CA ALA A 2 24.97 9.33 17.36
C ALA A 2 25.63 10.58 17.96
N ALA A 3 26.96 10.63 17.98
CA ALA A 3 27.73 11.79 18.44
C ALA A 3 27.78 12.92 17.40
N SER A 4 27.51 12.63 16.12
CA SER A 4 27.44 13.61 15.04
C SER A 4 26.45 13.21 13.95
N LEU A 5 26.14 14.17 13.06
CA LEU A 5 25.30 13.89 11.88
C LEU A 5 25.99 12.93 10.90
N ASP A 6 27.32 13.03 10.75
CA ASP A 6 28.07 12.13 9.87
C ASP A 6 28.01 10.68 10.35
N GLU A 7 28.14 10.47 11.67
CA GLU A 7 27.95 9.15 12.29
C GLU A 7 26.51 8.66 12.09
N TRP A 8 25.51 9.54 12.25
CA TRP A 8 24.11 9.20 12.02
C TRP A 8 23.84 8.78 10.57
N LEU A 9 24.41 9.49 9.60
CA LEU A 9 24.30 9.15 8.18
C LEU A 9 25.01 7.84 7.85
N TYR A 10 26.22 7.63 8.40
CA TYR A 10 26.98 6.40 8.20
C TYR A 10 26.22 5.15 8.70
N ASN A 11 25.53 5.28 9.83
CA ASN A 11 24.78 4.17 10.44
C ASN A 11 23.34 4.03 9.93
N GLY A 12 22.95 4.74 8.86
CA GLY A 12 21.62 4.60 8.28
C GLY A 12 20.48 5.20 9.11
N GLY A 13 20.79 6.13 10.02
CA GLY A 13 19.81 6.83 10.84
C GLY A 13 18.59 7.44 10.09
N PRO A 14 18.73 7.95 8.84
CA PRO A 14 17.57 8.39 8.07
C PRO A 14 16.49 7.31 7.87
N TYR A 15 16.88 6.05 7.74
CA TYR A 15 15.94 4.95 7.49
C TYR A 15 14.93 4.82 8.64
N GLU A 16 15.42 4.72 9.87
CA GLU A 16 14.60 4.58 11.07
C GLU A 16 13.71 5.82 11.28
N LEU A 17 14.27 7.03 11.09
CA LEU A 17 13.50 8.27 11.17
C LEU A 17 12.33 8.26 10.18
N ILE A 18 12.60 7.96 8.90
CA ILE A 18 11.58 7.98 7.86
C ILE A 18 10.50 6.93 8.14
N VAL A 19 10.90 5.68 8.42
CA VAL A 19 9.97 4.56 8.63
C VAL A 19 9.05 4.83 9.82
N LEU A 20 9.58 5.24 10.97
CA LEU A 20 8.78 5.44 12.18
C LEU A 20 7.79 6.61 12.01
N HIS A 21 8.24 7.74 11.45
CA HIS A 21 7.35 8.88 11.21
C HIS A 21 6.32 8.58 10.12
N PHE A 22 6.70 7.84 9.07
CA PHE A 22 5.79 7.37 8.04
C PHE A 22 4.68 6.49 8.62
N LEU A 23 5.03 5.48 9.43
CA LEU A 23 4.05 4.58 10.04
C LEU A 23 3.07 5.33 10.96
N LEU A 24 3.56 6.28 11.77
CA LEU A 24 2.69 7.16 12.55
C LEU A 24 1.77 8.00 11.65
N GLY A 25 2.31 8.58 10.58
CA GLY A 25 1.58 9.38 9.61
C GLY A 25 0.44 8.61 8.95
N VAL A 26 0.69 7.39 8.44
CA VAL A 26 -0.34 6.58 7.78
C VAL A 26 -1.37 6.02 8.76
N CYS A 27 -0.99 5.73 10.01
CA CYS A 27 -1.94 5.39 11.07
C CYS A 27 -2.90 6.56 11.38
N CYS A 28 -2.36 7.78 11.51
CA CYS A 28 -3.18 8.98 11.64
C CYS A 28 -4.05 9.22 10.40
N TYR A 29 -3.56 8.86 9.21
CA TYR A 29 -4.32 9.00 7.97
C TYR A 29 -5.55 8.07 7.92
N ILE A 30 -5.48 6.85 8.46
CA ILE A 30 -6.66 5.99 8.68
C ILE A 30 -7.72 6.75 9.50
N GLY A 31 -7.29 7.36 10.61
CA GLY A 31 -8.15 8.17 11.48
C GLY A 31 -8.76 9.37 10.75
N ARG A 32 -7.97 10.05 9.90
CA ARG A 32 -8.43 11.17 9.07
C ARG A 32 -9.52 10.76 8.09
N GLU A 33 -9.39 9.61 7.41
CA GLU A 33 -10.42 9.11 6.50
C GLU A 33 -11.74 8.84 7.24
N TRP A 34 -11.65 8.23 8.41
CA TRP A 34 -12.81 8.02 9.28
C TRP A 34 -13.43 9.35 9.74
N GLU A 35 -12.62 10.28 10.25
CA GLU A 35 -13.09 11.55 10.79
C GLU A 35 -13.82 12.38 9.72
N LEU A 36 -13.28 12.43 8.50
CA LEU A 36 -13.93 13.12 7.40
C LEU A 36 -15.26 12.45 7.03
N SER A 37 -15.29 11.11 6.98
CA SER A 37 -16.54 10.39 6.72
C SER A 37 -17.62 10.71 7.75
N TYR A 38 -17.24 10.81 9.03
CA TYR A 38 -18.15 11.18 10.11
C TYR A 38 -18.66 12.62 9.97
N ARG A 39 -17.75 13.58 9.72
CA ARG A 39 -18.09 15.00 9.56
C ARG A 39 -19.04 15.25 8.38
N LEU A 40 -18.97 14.43 7.33
CA LEU A 40 -19.84 14.50 6.15
C LEU A 40 -21.10 13.62 6.26
N GLY A 41 -21.30 12.89 7.36
CA GLY A 41 -22.42 11.95 7.52
C GLY A 41 -22.37 10.76 6.55
N MET A 42 -21.17 10.42 6.05
CA MET A 42 -20.94 9.28 5.17
C MET A 42 -20.84 7.97 5.96
N ARG A 43 -20.97 6.85 5.24
CA ARG A 43 -20.67 5.51 5.78
C ARG A 43 -19.16 5.41 6.10
N PRO A 44 -18.75 4.89 7.27
CA PRO A 44 -17.38 5.08 7.79
C PRO A 44 -16.36 4.01 7.36
N TRP A 45 -16.59 3.29 6.25
CA TRP A 45 -15.83 2.07 5.92
C TRP A 45 -14.68 2.27 4.92
N ILE A 46 -14.45 3.47 4.43
CA ILE A 46 -13.29 3.78 3.56
C ILE A 46 -11.98 3.53 4.33
N SER A 47 -11.91 4.03 5.57
CA SER A 47 -10.75 3.84 6.45
C SER A 47 -10.45 2.36 6.72
N VAL A 48 -11.47 1.51 6.79
CA VAL A 48 -11.33 0.05 6.96
C VAL A 48 -10.70 -0.59 5.72
N ALA A 49 -11.05 -0.15 4.51
CA ALA A 49 -10.36 -0.64 3.31
C ALA A 49 -8.88 -0.21 3.30
N PHE A 50 -8.59 1.02 3.75
CA PHE A 50 -7.23 1.55 3.81
C PHE A 50 -6.34 0.86 4.86
N THR A 51 -6.90 0.12 5.83
CA THR A 51 -6.05 -0.65 6.77
C THR A 51 -5.27 -1.78 6.10
N ALA A 52 -5.73 -2.30 4.95
CA ALA A 52 -5.02 -3.39 4.25
C ALA A 52 -3.60 -2.99 3.79
N PRO A 53 -3.41 -1.89 3.02
CA PRO A 53 -2.06 -1.44 2.66
C PRO A 53 -1.24 -0.96 3.87
N VAL A 54 -1.87 -0.36 4.90
CA VAL A 54 -1.15 0.05 6.11
C VAL A 54 -0.62 -1.16 6.88
N ALA A 55 -1.40 -2.23 6.99
CA ALA A 55 -0.96 -3.49 7.59
C ALA A 55 0.20 -4.12 6.80
N ALA A 56 0.13 -4.10 5.46
CA ALA A 56 1.23 -4.58 4.62
C ALA A 56 2.52 -3.76 4.81
N ALA A 57 2.42 -2.43 4.91
CA ALA A 57 3.56 -1.56 5.19
C ALA A 57 4.16 -1.82 6.58
N ALA A 58 3.32 -1.97 7.61
CA ALA A 58 3.77 -2.32 8.95
C ALA A 58 4.45 -3.70 8.99
N ALA A 59 3.98 -4.66 8.19
CA ALA A 59 4.58 -5.99 8.11
C ALA A 59 6.04 -5.94 7.65
N VAL A 60 6.34 -5.19 6.58
CA VAL A 60 7.70 -5.15 5.97
C VAL A 60 8.65 -4.14 6.62
N PHE A 61 8.12 -3.11 7.29
CA PHE A 61 8.95 -2.05 7.89
C PHE A 61 9.10 -2.14 9.40
N LEU A 62 8.25 -2.89 10.11
CA LEU A 62 8.29 -2.98 11.56
C LEU A 62 8.22 -4.42 12.06
N VAL A 63 7.19 -5.18 11.69
CA VAL A 63 6.97 -6.52 12.24
C VAL A 63 8.09 -7.48 11.83
N TYR A 64 8.45 -7.50 10.54
CA TYR A 64 9.53 -8.36 10.07
C TYR A 64 10.88 -8.01 10.69
N PRO A 65 11.34 -6.74 10.72
CA PRO A 65 12.51 -6.33 11.49
C PRO A 65 12.51 -6.77 12.95
N ILE A 66 11.39 -6.62 13.66
CA ILE A 66 11.28 -7.08 15.06
C ILE A 66 11.46 -8.60 15.15
N GLY A 67 10.85 -9.35 14.23
CA GLY A 67 10.98 -10.81 14.17
C GLY A 67 12.40 -11.28 13.88
N GLN A 68 13.16 -10.56 13.04
CA GLN A 68 14.57 -10.85 12.75
C GLN A 68 15.54 -10.26 13.79
N GLY A 69 15.06 -9.32 14.63
CA GLY A 69 15.87 -8.64 15.64
C GLY A 69 16.70 -7.47 15.10
N SER A 70 16.45 -7.00 13.87
CA SER A 70 17.20 -5.90 13.25
C SER A 70 16.39 -5.13 12.19
N PHE A 71 16.51 -3.79 12.20
CA PHE A 71 16.00 -2.93 11.11
C PHE A 71 16.82 -3.04 9.81
N SER A 72 18.01 -3.64 9.84
CA SER A 72 18.78 -3.93 8.62
C SER A 72 18.04 -4.87 7.66
N ASP A 73 17.16 -5.72 8.20
CA ASP A 73 16.39 -6.70 7.43
C ASP A 73 15.02 -6.15 7.00
N GLY A 74 14.71 -4.90 7.37
CA GLY A 74 13.54 -4.20 6.87
C GLY A 74 13.65 -3.94 5.38
N MET A 75 12.50 -3.82 4.71
CA MET A 75 12.49 -3.52 3.28
C MET A 75 13.19 -2.17 3.00
N PRO A 76 14.18 -2.08 2.09
CA PRO A 76 14.83 -0.82 1.76
C PRO A 76 13.91 0.15 1.01
N LEU A 77 14.17 1.45 1.17
CA LEU A 77 13.41 2.52 0.50
C LEU A 77 13.93 2.80 -0.92
N GLY A 78 13.77 1.83 -1.82
CA GLY A 78 14.16 1.99 -3.22
C GLY A 78 13.83 0.77 -4.07
N ILE A 79 13.68 0.98 -5.39
CA ILE A 79 13.19 -0.04 -6.34
C ILE A 79 14.03 -1.33 -6.29
N SER A 80 15.34 -1.22 -6.51
CA SER A 80 16.24 -2.39 -6.48
C SER A 80 16.35 -3.01 -5.09
N GLY A 81 16.22 -2.19 -4.03
CA GLY A 81 16.22 -2.66 -2.65
C GLY A 81 14.99 -3.50 -2.32
N THR A 82 13.82 -3.14 -2.84
CA THR A 82 12.61 -3.97 -2.74
C THR A 82 12.82 -5.33 -3.40
N PHE A 83 13.42 -5.39 -4.59
CA PHE A 83 13.71 -6.68 -5.24
C PHE A 83 14.69 -7.52 -4.42
N ASN A 84 15.73 -6.90 -3.86
CA ASN A 84 16.68 -7.59 -2.99
C ASN A 84 15.96 -8.21 -1.77
N PHE A 85 15.13 -7.42 -1.08
CA PHE A 85 14.31 -7.90 0.04
C PHE A 85 13.46 -9.11 -0.35
N MET A 86 12.74 -9.05 -1.49
CA MET A 86 11.89 -10.15 -1.94
C MET A 86 12.67 -11.44 -2.22
N LEU A 87 13.85 -11.33 -2.83
CA LEU A 87 14.69 -12.49 -3.16
C LEU A 87 15.25 -13.16 -1.90
N VAL A 88 15.72 -12.36 -0.93
CA VAL A 88 16.20 -12.86 0.37
C VAL A 88 15.04 -13.48 1.15
N PHE A 89 13.89 -12.82 1.21
CA PHE A 89 12.71 -13.33 1.88
C PHE A 89 12.23 -14.67 1.28
N GLN A 90 12.29 -14.82 -0.06
CA GLN A 90 12.02 -16.11 -0.69
C GLN A 90 13.06 -17.17 -0.29
N ALA A 91 14.34 -16.83 -0.24
CA ALA A 91 15.40 -17.77 0.12
C ALA A 91 15.26 -18.27 1.57
N GLU A 92 14.88 -17.38 2.49
CA GLU A 92 14.77 -17.69 3.92
C GLU A 92 13.43 -18.32 4.30
N HIS A 93 12.33 -17.92 3.66
CA HIS A 93 10.96 -18.26 4.10
C HIS A 93 10.14 -19.05 3.07
N ASN A 94 10.67 -19.27 1.86
CA ASN A 94 9.96 -19.93 0.76
C ASN A 94 8.54 -19.38 0.55
N ILE A 95 8.41 -18.05 0.55
CA ILE A 95 7.12 -17.33 0.57
C ILE A 95 6.17 -17.74 -0.55
N LEU A 96 6.69 -18.13 -1.72
CA LEU A 96 5.86 -18.62 -2.83
C LEU A 96 5.01 -19.85 -2.45
N MET A 97 5.48 -20.65 -1.50
CA MET A 97 4.76 -21.82 -1.00
C MET A 97 3.86 -21.51 0.20
N HIS A 98 3.82 -20.27 0.68
CA HIS A 98 2.99 -19.89 1.82
C HIS A 98 1.56 -19.54 1.38
N PRO A 99 0.50 -20.14 1.98
CA PRO A 99 -0.88 -19.95 1.54
C PRO A 99 -1.37 -18.50 1.68
N PHE A 100 -0.92 -17.75 2.70
CA PHE A 100 -1.31 -16.33 2.81
C PHE A 100 -0.73 -15.47 1.68
N HIS A 101 0.47 -15.78 1.19
CA HIS A 101 1.01 -15.07 0.03
C HIS A 101 0.20 -15.41 -1.22
N GLN A 102 -0.17 -16.68 -1.42
CA GLN A 102 -1.03 -17.11 -2.52
C GLN A 102 -2.41 -16.44 -2.48
N LEU A 103 -3.01 -16.29 -1.29
CA LEU A 103 -4.25 -15.53 -1.11
C LEU A 103 -4.05 -14.04 -1.47
N GLY A 104 -2.92 -13.45 -1.09
CA GLY A 104 -2.56 -12.08 -1.50
C GLY A 104 -2.46 -11.94 -3.02
N VAL A 105 -1.78 -12.88 -3.69
CA VAL A 105 -1.68 -12.94 -5.16
C VAL A 105 -3.06 -13.05 -5.81
N ALA A 106 -3.91 -13.95 -5.32
CA ALA A 106 -5.29 -14.07 -5.79
C ALA A 106 -6.09 -12.77 -5.59
N GLY A 107 -5.90 -12.09 -4.46
CA GLY A 107 -6.52 -10.80 -4.16
C GLY A 107 -6.13 -9.70 -5.16
N VAL A 108 -4.84 -9.51 -5.45
CA VAL A 108 -4.39 -8.44 -6.37
C VAL A 108 -4.69 -8.74 -7.84
N PHE A 109 -4.59 -10.00 -8.26
CA PHE A 109 -4.97 -10.41 -9.61
C PHE A 109 -6.48 -10.35 -9.81
N GLY A 110 -7.26 -10.85 -8.85
CA GLY A 110 -8.71 -10.72 -8.85
C GLY A 110 -9.15 -9.25 -8.84
N GLY A 111 -8.52 -8.41 -8.01
CA GLY A 111 -8.77 -6.97 -7.97
C GLY A 111 -8.54 -6.28 -9.30
N SER A 112 -7.43 -6.60 -9.98
CA SER A 112 -7.12 -6.08 -11.32
C SER A 112 -8.15 -6.53 -12.36
N LEU A 113 -8.50 -7.82 -12.36
CA LEU A 113 -9.50 -8.41 -13.25
C LEU A 113 -10.86 -7.75 -13.07
N PHE A 114 -11.32 -7.62 -11.82
CA PHE A 114 -12.63 -7.05 -11.51
C PHE A 114 -12.67 -5.54 -11.74
N SER A 115 -11.56 -4.83 -11.55
CA SER A 115 -11.45 -3.41 -11.93
C SER A 115 -11.65 -3.24 -13.43
N ALA A 116 -10.97 -4.05 -14.26
CA ALA A 116 -11.12 -4.01 -15.71
C ALA A 116 -12.54 -4.42 -16.14
N MET A 117 -13.10 -5.47 -15.54
CA MET A 117 -14.46 -5.95 -15.82
C MET A 117 -15.53 -4.92 -15.44
N HIS A 118 -15.39 -4.29 -14.28
CA HIS A 118 -16.34 -3.25 -13.87
C HIS A 118 -16.32 -2.07 -14.85
N GLY A 119 -15.11 -1.58 -15.17
CA GLY A 119 -14.93 -0.51 -16.15
C GLY A 119 -15.53 -0.85 -17.52
N SER A 120 -15.31 -2.07 -18.02
CA SER A 120 -15.84 -2.49 -19.33
C SER A 120 -17.36 -2.61 -19.34
N LEU A 121 -17.96 -3.20 -18.31
CA LEU A 121 -19.42 -3.37 -18.22
C LEU A 121 -20.14 -2.03 -18.10
N VAL A 122 -19.67 -1.14 -17.21
CA VAL A 122 -20.23 0.21 -17.08
C VAL A 122 -20.10 0.99 -18.39
N THR A 123 -18.91 0.98 -19.01
CA THR A 123 -18.68 1.70 -20.27
C THR A 123 -19.53 1.15 -21.42
N SER A 124 -19.75 -0.17 -21.48
CA SER A 124 -20.55 -0.81 -22.53
C SER A 124 -22.05 -0.50 -22.48
N SER A 125 -22.53 0.04 -21.34
CA SER A 125 -23.96 0.27 -21.08
C SER A 125 -24.31 1.74 -20.87
N LEU A 126 -23.43 2.65 -21.28
CA LEU A 126 -23.72 4.08 -21.26
C LEU A 126 -24.95 4.40 -22.12
N ILE A 127 -25.86 5.19 -21.56
CA ILE A 127 -26.99 5.77 -22.30
C ILE A 127 -26.42 6.81 -23.26
N ARG A 128 -26.91 6.83 -24.51
CA ARG A 128 -26.45 7.80 -25.51
C ARG A 128 -27.00 9.19 -25.21
N GLU A 129 -26.12 10.08 -24.74
CA GLU A 129 -26.44 11.48 -24.40
C GLU A 129 -25.60 12.51 -25.20
N THR A 130 -24.70 12.05 -26.09
CA THR A 130 -23.83 12.91 -26.91
C THR A 130 -23.87 12.52 -28.38
N THR A 131 -23.34 13.39 -29.24
CA THR A 131 -23.12 13.09 -30.66
C THR A 131 -21.82 12.30 -30.88
N GLU A 132 -21.61 11.77 -32.09
CA GLU A 132 -20.37 11.07 -32.46
C GLU A 132 -19.13 11.97 -32.53
N ASN A 133 -19.32 13.30 -32.63
CA ASN A 133 -18.24 14.28 -32.72
C ASN A 133 -17.80 14.81 -31.35
N GLU A 134 -18.36 14.27 -30.27
CA GLU A 134 -18.11 14.69 -28.89
C GLU A 134 -17.77 13.48 -28.02
N SER A 135 -16.98 13.70 -26.96
CA SER A 135 -16.71 12.64 -25.99
C SER A 135 -18.00 12.25 -25.25
N ALA A 136 -18.27 10.94 -25.13
CA ALA A 136 -19.37 10.40 -24.35
C ALA A 136 -19.35 10.84 -22.87
N ASN A 137 -18.18 11.20 -22.34
CA ASN A 137 -18.04 11.68 -20.97
C ASN A 137 -18.87 12.96 -20.71
N ASN A 138 -19.08 13.81 -21.72
CA ASN A 138 -19.86 15.05 -21.58
C ASN A 138 -21.36 14.80 -21.29
N GLY A 139 -21.81 13.54 -21.46
CA GLY A 139 -23.17 13.10 -21.14
C GLY A 139 -23.43 12.91 -19.63
N TYR A 140 -22.39 12.78 -18.80
CA TYR A 140 -22.51 12.73 -17.34
C TYR A 140 -22.46 14.17 -16.76
N LYS A 141 -23.25 14.46 -15.71
CA LYS A 141 -23.33 15.77 -15.05
C LYS A 141 -22.95 15.67 -13.57
#